data_AF-A0YY68-F1
#
_entry.id   AF-A0YY68-F1
#
_cell.length_a   1.000
_cell.length_b   1.000
_cell.length_c   1.000
_cell.angle_alpha   90.00
_cell.angle_beta   90.00
_cell.angle_gamma   90.00
#
_symmetry.space_group_name_H-M   'P 1'
#
loop_
_entity.id
_entity.type
_entity.pdbx_description
1 polymer ?
#
loop_
_entity_poly.entity_id
_entity_poly.type
_entity_poly.pdbx_seq_one_letter_code
_entity_poly.pdbx_strand_id
1 'polypeptide(L)'
;VPLLSLFSQTFNRRYTFHDTSLSPIIENALHAVAIDEPRKAFSVTPMTKSRHCETQVVRQVWFPGDHGCIGGGTEEIRGLSDCALKWMMDTIGQLGLGLDLDPSAIPTGIQPDPEVDLIMNIIGWITTLGGKALREISEKFEDLDDSVVLRFQKRQDYRPPNLLAKYGEKLEEFISERLNLNQPQVSEGDDLKVYASYDVLKEIGFDITKTELNPDHPPRICNDQGKTIKVKILAIGEWNYGNDGQSAELVSGDGHVEMSPEEYRNWELTFVNKDQEQNPPPAALVTFKIHGDRYEVVAWGTEQEFELKPNETVYFANNAQTNLYNNNDGIITINWSYSFVNE
;
A
#
# COMPACT_ATOMS: atom_id res chain seq x y z
N VAL A 1 15.36 -49.38 -17.43
CA VAL A 1 14.37 -50.48 -17.32
C VAL A 1 13.04 -50.01 -17.90
N PRO A 2 12.72 -50.31 -19.17
CA PRO A 2 11.55 -49.76 -19.87
C PRO A 2 10.26 -50.59 -19.70
N LEU A 3 10.25 -51.61 -18.85
CA LEU A 3 9.10 -52.51 -18.68
C LEU A 3 8.01 -52.01 -17.71
N LEU A 4 8.29 -51.04 -16.84
CA LEU A 4 7.36 -50.59 -15.79
C LEU A 4 6.35 -49.52 -16.26
N SER A 5 6.61 -48.83 -17.37
CA SER A 5 5.74 -47.77 -17.91
C SER A 5 4.41 -48.31 -18.45
N LEU A 6 4.43 -49.50 -19.07
CA LEU A 6 3.23 -50.11 -19.66
C LEU A 6 2.22 -50.62 -18.63
N PHE A 7 2.64 -50.88 -17.39
CA PHE A 7 1.75 -51.41 -16.34
C PHE A 7 1.26 -50.36 -15.34
N SER A 8 1.87 -49.17 -15.30
CA SER A 8 1.50 -48.10 -14.35
C SER A 8 0.09 -47.57 -14.60
N GLN A 9 -0.34 -47.44 -15.86
CA GLN A 9 -1.71 -47.02 -16.21
C GLN A 9 -2.76 -48.02 -15.73
N THR A 10 -2.47 -49.33 -15.78
CA THR A 10 -3.37 -50.39 -15.31
C THR A 10 -3.44 -50.51 -13.79
N PHE A 11 -2.31 -50.35 -13.08
CA PHE A 11 -2.27 -50.44 -11.61
C PHE A 11 -2.76 -49.16 -10.91
N ASN A 12 -2.54 -47.98 -11.51
CA ASN A 12 -2.96 -46.70 -10.93
C ASN A 12 -4.38 -46.27 -11.31
N ARG A 13 -5.09 -47.02 -12.17
CA ARG A 13 -6.49 -46.71 -12.56
C ARG A 13 -7.48 -46.66 -11.39
N ARG A 14 -7.13 -47.31 -10.27
CA ARG A 14 -7.90 -47.28 -9.01
C ARG A 14 -7.61 -46.04 -8.16
N TYR A 15 -6.49 -45.37 -8.39
CA TYR A 15 -6.03 -44.18 -7.64
C TYR A 15 -6.11 -42.89 -8.47
N THR A 16 -6.54 -42.97 -9.73
CA THR A 16 -6.89 -41.78 -10.49
C THR A 16 -8.15 -41.16 -9.87
N PHE A 17 -8.04 -39.91 -9.43
CA PHE A 17 -9.20 -39.10 -9.07
C PHE A 17 -10.05 -38.92 -10.33
N HIS A 18 -11.13 -39.70 -10.44
CA HIS A 18 -12.04 -39.68 -11.58
C HIS A 18 -13.07 -38.55 -11.49
N ASP A 19 -13.20 -37.92 -10.31
CA ASP A 19 -14.17 -36.87 -10.06
C ASP A 19 -13.48 -35.64 -9.45
N THR A 20 -13.45 -34.57 -10.22
CA THR A 20 -13.00 -33.23 -9.80
C THR A 20 -14.17 -32.36 -9.33
N SER A 21 -15.40 -32.87 -9.36
CA SER A 21 -16.58 -32.18 -8.83
C SER A 21 -16.50 -32.16 -7.31
N LEU A 22 -16.59 -30.97 -6.75
CA LEU A 22 -16.73 -30.82 -5.31
C LEU A 22 -18.07 -31.41 -4.84
N SER A 23 -18.10 -31.86 -3.59
CA SER A 23 -19.34 -32.24 -2.92
C SER A 23 -20.24 -31.01 -2.79
N PRO A 24 -21.57 -31.10 -3.00
CA PRO A 24 -22.49 -29.96 -2.88
C PRO A 24 -22.48 -29.27 -1.51
N ILE A 25 -22.00 -29.96 -0.46
CA ILE A 25 -21.92 -29.43 0.91
C ILE A 25 -20.75 -28.45 1.13
N ILE A 26 -19.80 -28.39 0.21
CA ILE A 26 -18.65 -27.50 0.32
C ILE A 26 -19.08 -26.10 -0.11
N GLU A 27 -19.13 -25.15 0.81
CA GLU A 27 -19.55 -23.78 0.48
C GLU A 27 -18.42 -22.99 -0.20
N ASN A 28 -17.20 -23.14 0.29
CA ASN A 28 -16.02 -22.41 -0.18
C ASN A 28 -14.86 -23.37 -0.42
N ALA A 29 -14.26 -23.33 -1.61
CA ALA A 29 -13.06 -24.07 -1.98
C ALA A 29 -12.02 -23.11 -2.56
N LEU A 30 -10.86 -23.02 -1.92
CA LEU A 30 -9.75 -22.16 -2.31
C LEU A 30 -8.57 -23.04 -2.72
N HIS A 31 -7.98 -22.78 -3.88
CA HIS A 31 -6.92 -23.61 -4.47
C HIS A 31 -5.81 -22.73 -5.04
N ALA A 32 -4.65 -22.71 -4.38
CA ALA A 32 -3.44 -22.08 -4.89
C ALA A 32 -2.66 -23.06 -5.77
N VAL A 33 -2.27 -22.65 -6.98
CA VAL A 33 -1.68 -23.52 -7.99
C VAL A 33 -0.37 -22.95 -8.53
N ALA A 34 0.67 -23.76 -8.54
CA ALA A 34 2.00 -23.42 -9.06
C ALA A 34 1.99 -23.33 -10.59
N ILE A 35 2.46 -22.22 -11.18
CA ILE A 35 2.59 -22.04 -12.63
C ILE A 35 3.78 -22.85 -13.19
N ASP A 36 4.90 -22.86 -12.48
CA ASP A 36 6.21 -23.24 -13.02
C ASP A 36 6.62 -24.68 -12.69
N GLU A 37 5.75 -25.45 -12.04
CA GLU A 37 6.02 -26.85 -11.67
C GLU A 37 6.03 -27.79 -12.91
N PRO A 38 7.19 -28.33 -13.32
CA PRO A 38 7.29 -29.06 -14.58
C PRO A 38 7.06 -30.57 -14.45
N ARG A 39 6.98 -31.14 -13.23
CA ARG A 39 6.95 -32.59 -13.01
C ARG A 39 5.56 -33.15 -13.30
N LYS A 40 5.44 -34.10 -14.25
CA LYS A 40 4.16 -34.78 -14.56
C LYS A 40 3.54 -35.50 -13.37
N ALA A 41 4.35 -35.97 -12.43
CA ALA A 41 3.86 -36.62 -11.21
C ALA A 41 3.06 -35.65 -10.31
N PHE A 42 3.22 -34.34 -10.50
CA PHE A 42 2.56 -33.28 -9.75
C PHE A 42 1.51 -32.55 -10.60
N SER A 43 0.84 -33.25 -11.54
CA SER A 43 -0.25 -32.66 -12.34
C SER A 43 -1.33 -32.02 -11.47
N VAL A 44 -1.88 -30.88 -11.94
CA VAL A 44 -2.96 -30.19 -11.22
C VAL A 44 -4.19 -31.08 -11.23
N THR A 45 -4.83 -31.24 -10.07
CA THR A 45 -6.19 -31.76 -9.98
C THR A 45 -7.11 -30.57 -9.81
N PRO A 46 -7.76 -30.07 -10.87
CA PRO A 46 -8.59 -28.88 -10.77
C PRO A 46 -9.81 -29.15 -9.88
N MET A 47 -10.31 -28.11 -9.22
CA MET A 47 -11.58 -28.19 -8.48
C MET A 47 -12.70 -27.64 -9.37
N THR A 48 -13.77 -28.40 -9.55
CA THR A 48 -14.93 -27.97 -10.33
C THR A 48 -16.15 -27.85 -9.42
N LYS A 49 -16.98 -26.82 -9.67
CA LYS A 49 -18.23 -26.64 -8.92
C LYS A 49 -19.13 -27.85 -9.12
N SER A 50 -19.85 -28.22 -8.06
CA SER A 50 -20.92 -29.18 -8.16
C SER A 50 -22.05 -28.63 -9.02
N ARG A 51 -22.53 -29.42 -9.97
CA ARG A 51 -23.77 -29.12 -10.72
C ARG A 51 -25.02 -29.04 -9.84
N HIS A 52 -24.92 -29.47 -8.57
CA HIS A 52 -26.02 -29.50 -7.62
C HIS A 52 -25.98 -28.34 -6.61
N CYS A 53 -25.02 -27.41 -6.73
CA CYS A 53 -24.91 -26.27 -5.83
C CYS A 53 -24.29 -25.07 -6.57
N GLU A 54 -25.14 -24.15 -7.04
CA GLU A 54 -24.69 -22.97 -7.79
C GLU A 54 -24.00 -21.92 -6.89
N THR A 55 -24.35 -21.91 -5.60
CA THR A 55 -23.83 -20.97 -4.61
C THR A 55 -22.42 -21.29 -4.13
N GLN A 56 -21.83 -22.44 -4.52
CA GLN A 56 -20.45 -22.75 -4.14
C GLN A 56 -19.49 -21.71 -4.68
N VAL A 57 -18.59 -21.24 -3.83
CA VAL A 57 -17.46 -20.40 -4.22
C VAL A 57 -16.26 -21.31 -4.45
N VAL A 58 -15.76 -21.32 -5.68
CA VAL A 58 -14.55 -22.06 -6.05
C VAL A 58 -13.58 -21.05 -6.63
N ARG A 59 -12.47 -20.82 -5.94
CA ARG A 59 -11.41 -19.90 -6.37
C ARG A 59 -10.14 -20.71 -6.56
N GLN A 60 -9.71 -20.83 -7.82
CA GLN A 60 -8.44 -21.44 -8.17
C GLN A 60 -7.52 -20.36 -8.72
N VAL A 61 -6.46 -20.05 -7.98
CA VAL A 61 -5.55 -18.94 -8.27
C VAL A 61 -4.16 -19.46 -8.56
N TRP A 62 -3.52 -18.90 -9.58
CA TRP A 62 -2.22 -19.29 -10.11
C TRP A 62 -1.13 -18.37 -9.62
N PHE A 63 -0.05 -18.96 -9.12
CA PHE A 63 1.06 -18.29 -8.47
C PHE A 63 2.39 -18.64 -9.15
N PRO A 64 3.38 -17.73 -9.15
CA PRO A 64 4.70 -18.00 -9.67
C PRO A 64 5.43 -19.05 -8.82
N GLY A 65 6.20 -19.91 -9.49
CA GLY A 65 7.07 -20.92 -8.89
C GLY A 65 6.55 -22.34 -8.97
N ASP A 66 7.30 -23.23 -8.31
CA ASP A 66 7.04 -24.67 -8.28
C ASP A 66 6.21 -25.08 -7.06
N HIS A 67 6.04 -26.39 -6.83
CA HIS A 67 5.23 -26.88 -5.71
C HIS A 67 5.65 -26.34 -4.34
N GLY A 68 6.96 -26.18 -4.08
CA GLY A 68 7.46 -25.66 -2.79
C GLY A 68 7.28 -24.16 -2.66
N CYS A 69 7.23 -23.45 -3.78
CA CYS A 69 6.94 -22.01 -3.83
C CYS A 69 5.47 -21.70 -3.47
N ILE A 70 4.58 -22.70 -3.42
CA ILE A 70 3.16 -22.50 -3.07
C ILE A 70 2.82 -23.15 -1.73
N GLY A 71 3.21 -24.42 -1.54
CA GLY A 71 2.85 -25.20 -0.35
C GLY A 71 3.75 -24.96 0.87
N GLY A 72 4.76 -24.10 0.76
CA GLY A 72 5.83 -23.96 1.73
C GLY A 72 7.03 -24.83 1.36
N GLY A 73 8.22 -24.28 1.52
CA GLY A 73 9.45 -24.86 0.99
C GLY A 73 10.68 -24.46 1.80
N THR A 74 11.77 -24.16 1.10
CA THR A 74 13.01 -23.70 1.73
C THR A 74 12.99 -22.19 1.95
N GLU A 75 13.86 -21.69 2.83
CA GLU A 75 13.94 -20.25 3.12
C GLU A 75 14.26 -19.42 1.87
N GLU A 76 15.01 -19.97 0.91
CA GLU A 76 15.41 -19.23 -0.30
C GLU A 76 14.24 -18.92 -1.24
N ILE A 77 13.21 -19.77 -1.28
CA ILE A 77 12.02 -19.60 -2.12
C ILE A 77 10.81 -19.09 -1.34
N ARG A 78 10.99 -18.83 -0.04
CA ARG A 78 9.90 -18.55 0.89
C ARG A 78 9.09 -17.32 0.51
N GLY A 79 9.73 -16.31 -0.08
CA GLY A 79 9.03 -15.12 -0.58
C GLY A 79 7.83 -15.45 -1.47
N LEU A 80 7.92 -16.51 -2.29
CA LEU A 80 6.81 -16.97 -3.14
C LEU A 80 5.74 -17.72 -2.35
N SER A 81 6.14 -18.57 -1.39
CA SER A 81 5.15 -19.29 -0.56
C SER A 81 4.42 -18.36 0.38
N ASP A 82 5.07 -17.28 0.82
CA ASP A 82 4.47 -16.24 1.64
C ASP A 82 3.44 -15.43 0.82
N CYS A 83 3.62 -15.25 -0.49
CA CYS A 83 2.56 -14.70 -1.37
C CYS A 83 1.30 -15.59 -1.36
N ALA A 84 1.46 -16.90 -1.54
CA ALA A 84 0.34 -17.85 -1.54
C ALA A 84 -0.33 -17.95 -0.16
N LEU A 85 0.46 -17.95 0.91
CA LEU A 85 -0.04 -17.95 2.29
C LEU A 85 -0.82 -16.68 2.61
N LYS A 86 -0.29 -15.51 2.26
CA LYS A 86 -0.98 -14.23 2.45
C LYS A 86 -2.31 -14.22 1.70
N TRP A 87 -2.32 -14.61 0.43
CA TRP A 87 -3.56 -14.71 -0.35
C TRP A 87 -4.60 -15.62 0.32
N MET A 88 -4.17 -16.77 0.84
CA MET A 88 -5.06 -17.71 1.52
C MET A 88 -5.67 -17.08 2.78
N MET A 89 -4.84 -16.44 3.61
CA MET A 89 -5.27 -15.79 4.85
C MET A 89 -6.24 -14.64 4.57
N ASP A 90 -5.89 -13.75 3.65
CA ASP A 90 -6.73 -12.61 3.25
C ASP A 90 -8.07 -13.10 2.68
N THR A 91 -8.03 -14.11 1.81
CA THR A 91 -9.24 -14.66 1.19
C THR A 91 -10.17 -15.28 2.23
N ILE A 92 -9.63 -16.03 3.19
CA ILE A 92 -10.42 -16.61 4.29
C ILE A 92 -11.02 -15.50 5.17
N GLY A 93 -10.24 -14.46 5.50
CA GLY A 93 -10.72 -13.32 6.28
C GLY A 93 -11.90 -12.62 5.61
N GLN A 94 -11.84 -12.42 4.29
CA GLN A 94 -12.91 -11.80 3.51
C GLN A 94 -14.21 -12.64 3.45
N LEU A 95 -14.14 -13.96 3.65
CA LEU A 95 -15.33 -14.81 3.67
C LEU A 95 -16.17 -14.62 4.95
N GLY A 96 -15.66 -13.94 5.97
CA GLY A 96 -16.42 -13.63 7.18
C GLY A 96 -16.82 -14.88 8.00
N LEU A 97 -16.03 -15.95 7.93
CA LEU A 97 -16.33 -17.23 8.57
C LEU A 97 -16.18 -17.24 10.10
N GLY A 98 -15.84 -16.09 10.71
CA GLY A 98 -15.52 -16.00 12.13
C GLY A 98 -14.22 -16.72 12.52
N LEU A 99 -13.33 -16.94 11.55
CA LEU A 99 -11.99 -17.48 11.76
C LEU A 99 -11.01 -16.33 11.98
N ASP A 100 -10.28 -16.39 13.09
CA ASP A 100 -9.19 -15.46 13.38
C ASP A 100 -7.86 -16.16 13.07
N LEU A 101 -7.16 -15.67 12.05
CA LEU A 101 -5.89 -16.21 11.60
C LEU A 101 -4.78 -15.30 12.12
N ASP A 102 -4.14 -15.69 13.23
CA ASP A 102 -3.08 -14.93 13.89
C ASP A 102 -1.75 -15.02 13.10
N PRO A 103 -1.31 -13.94 12.42
CA PRO A 103 -0.05 -13.95 11.67
C PRO A 103 1.17 -14.01 12.60
N SER A 104 1.03 -13.61 13.87
CA SER A 104 2.13 -13.64 14.85
C SER A 104 2.51 -15.06 15.27
N ALA A 105 1.64 -16.03 15.00
CA ALA A 105 1.93 -17.46 15.18
C ALA A 105 3.00 -17.98 14.21
N ILE A 106 3.37 -17.22 13.18
CA ILE A 106 4.46 -17.53 12.25
C ILE A 106 5.72 -16.81 12.77
N PRO A 107 6.68 -17.53 13.40
CA PRO A 107 7.78 -16.88 14.13
C PRO A 107 8.68 -16.02 13.25
N THR A 108 8.72 -16.33 11.96
CA THR A 108 9.52 -15.65 10.96
C THR A 108 8.75 -14.57 10.21
N GLY A 109 7.48 -14.34 10.55
CA GLY A 109 6.56 -13.44 9.86
C GLY A 109 6.11 -13.95 8.49
N ILE A 110 5.27 -13.17 7.80
CA ILE A 110 4.91 -13.38 6.40
C ILE A 110 5.58 -12.28 5.61
N GLN A 111 6.50 -12.66 4.72
CA GLN A 111 7.30 -11.73 3.94
C GLN A 111 7.16 -12.07 2.45
N PRO A 112 6.02 -11.70 1.82
CA PRO A 112 5.80 -11.95 0.41
C PRO A 112 6.86 -11.22 -0.40
N ASP A 113 7.61 -11.96 -1.21
CA ASP A 113 8.59 -11.41 -2.14
C ASP A 113 8.45 -12.16 -3.47
N PRO A 114 7.74 -11.56 -4.44
CA PRO A 114 7.54 -12.16 -5.75
C PRO A 114 8.81 -12.14 -6.61
N GLU A 115 9.91 -11.52 -6.17
CA GLU A 115 11.15 -11.37 -6.92
C GLU A 115 12.23 -12.39 -6.53
N VAL A 116 12.07 -13.16 -5.46
CA VAL A 116 13.06 -14.17 -5.03
C VAL A 116 13.43 -15.14 -6.15
N ASP A 117 14.66 -15.63 -6.15
CA ASP A 117 15.11 -16.57 -7.17
C ASP A 117 14.36 -17.90 -7.11
N LEU A 118 13.95 -18.37 -8.29
CA LEU A 118 13.39 -19.71 -8.42
C LEU A 118 14.53 -20.72 -8.36
N ILE A 119 14.78 -21.25 -7.17
CA ILE A 119 15.70 -22.36 -6.97
C ILE A 119 14.91 -23.66 -7.10
N MET A 120 14.76 -24.15 -8.32
CA MET A 120 14.15 -25.46 -8.53
C MET A 120 15.09 -26.54 -7.98
N ASN A 121 14.79 -27.05 -6.78
CA ASN A 121 15.46 -28.21 -6.19
C ASN A 121 15.07 -29.49 -6.95
N ILE A 122 15.55 -29.60 -8.18
CA ILE A 122 15.40 -30.76 -9.04
C ILE A 122 16.45 -31.77 -8.59
N ILE A 123 16.13 -32.57 -7.57
CA ILE A 123 16.94 -33.74 -7.22
C ILE A 123 16.91 -34.69 -8.45
N GLY A 124 17.98 -34.64 -9.24
CA GLY A 124 18.06 -35.02 -10.65
C GLY A 124 17.93 -36.51 -10.99
N TRP A 125 17.48 -37.36 -10.07
CA TRP A 125 17.22 -38.79 -10.35
C TRP A 125 15.74 -39.19 -10.27
N ILE A 126 14.90 -38.41 -9.56
CA ILE A 126 13.45 -38.67 -9.48
C ILE A 126 12.70 -38.04 -10.67
N THR A 127 13.24 -36.96 -11.26
CA THR A 127 12.61 -36.23 -12.38
C THR A 127 12.89 -36.83 -13.76
N THR A 128 13.95 -37.60 -13.92
CA THR A 128 14.38 -38.18 -15.21
C THR A 128 13.52 -39.36 -15.66
N LEU A 129 12.76 -39.98 -14.74
CA LEU A 129 11.89 -41.14 -15.03
C LEU A 129 10.40 -40.78 -15.14
N GLY A 130 9.95 -39.67 -14.54
CA GLY A 130 8.53 -39.27 -14.50
C GLY A 130 8.06 -38.37 -15.65
N GLY A 131 8.98 -37.74 -16.37
CA GLY A 131 8.69 -36.84 -17.49
C GLY A 131 8.28 -35.42 -17.05
N LYS A 132 8.44 -34.47 -17.99
CA LYS A 132 8.06 -33.05 -17.81
C LYS A 132 6.83 -32.68 -18.64
N ALA A 133 5.98 -31.81 -18.13
CA ALA A 133 4.86 -31.20 -18.85
C ALA A 133 4.64 -29.77 -18.37
N LEU A 134 4.29 -28.87 -19.30
CA LEU A 134 3.76 -27.57 -18.95
C LEU A 134 2.33 -27.72 -18.43
N ARG A 135 1.98 -26.95 -17.41
CA ARG A 135 0.61 -26.92 -16.90
C ARG A 135 -0.28 -26.13 -17.84
N GLU A 136 -1.50 -26.62 -18.01
CA GLU A 136 -2.58 -25.87 -18.62
C GLU A 136 -3.07 -24.80 -17.65
N ILE A 137 -2.86 -23.54 -18.01
CA ILE A 137 -3.27 -22.37 -17.22
C ILE A 137 -4.74 -22.05 -17.48
N SER A 138 -5.40 -21.40 -16.51
CA SER A 138 -6.76 -20.89 -16.69
C SER A 138 -6.90 -20.01 -17.94
N GLU A 139 -8.10 -19.95 -18.51
CA GLU A 139 -8.45 -19.00 -19.57
C GLU A 139 -8.59 -17.57 -19.05
N LYS A 140 -8.78 -17.42 -17.73
CA LYS A 140 -9.12 -16.16 -17.08
C LYS A 140 -7.88 -15.53 -16.47
N PHE A 141 -7.61 -14.29 -16.85
CA PHE A 141 -6.52 -13.52 -16.26
C PHE A 141 -6.76 -13.19 -14.77
N GLU A 142 -8.02 -13.11 -14.36
CA GLU A 142 -8.44 -12.88 -12.98
C GLU A 142 -8.02 -14.04 -12.05
N ASP A 143 -7.75 -15.21 -12.61
CA ASP A 143 -7.25 -16.36 -11.86
C ASP A 143 -5.72 -16.28 -11.64
N LEU A 144 -5.01 -15.27 -12.13
CA LEU A 144 -3.61 -15.03 -11.79
C LEU A 144 -3.51 -14.19 -10.51
N ASP A 145 -2.61 -14.56 -9.61
CA ASP A 145 -2.29 -13.76 -8.44
C ASP A 145 -1.48 -12.49 -8.80
N ASP A 146 -1.55 -11.47 -7.95
CA ASP A 146 -0.77 -10.23 -8.12
C ASP A 146 0.74 -10.48 -8.11
N SER A 147 1.22 -11.51 -7.41
CA SER A 147 2.62 -11.92 -7.46
C SER A 147 3.08 -12.31 -8.86
N VAL A 148 2.20 -12.84 -9.72
CA VAL A 148 2.51 -13.14 -11.13
C VAL A 148 2.76 -11.83 -11.90
N VAL A 149 1.87 -10.86 -11.72
CA VAL A 149 1.92 -9.54 -12.37
C VAL A 149 3.20 -8.81 -11.98
N LEU A 150 3.45 -8.72 -10.67
CA LEU A 150 4.63 -8.06 -10.09
C LEU A 150 5.92 -8.73 -10.54
N ARG A 151 6.00 -10.07 -10.47
CA ARG A 151 7.18 -10.81 -10.90
C ARG A 151 7.45 -10.62 -12.39
N PHE A 152 6.42 -10.72 -13.24
CA PHE A 152 6.58 -10.57 -14.68
C PHE A 152 7.09 -9.17 -15.08
N GLN A 153 6.60 -8.13 -14.40
CA GLN A 153 7.03 -6.74 -14.62
C GLN A 153 8.47 -6.51 -14.15
N LYS A 154 8.79 -6.94 -12.92
CA LYS A 154 10.07 -6.60 -12.29
C LYS A 154 11.22 -7.51 -12.73
N ARG A 155 10.92 -8.77 -13.08
CA ARG A 155 11.90 -9.75 -13.54
C ARG A 155 11.81 -9.97 -15.04
N GLN A 156 12.83 -9.51 -15.76
CA GLN A 156 12.95 -9.72 -17.21
C GLN A 156 13.15 -11.20 -17.57
N ASP A 157 13.74 -11.99 -16.67
CA ASP A 157 14.00 -13.42 -16.86
C ASP A 157 12.79 -14.30 -16.55
N TYR A 158 11.72 -13.74 -15.96
CA TYR A 158 10.49 -14.47 -15.70
C TYR A 158 9.53 -14.38 -16.89
N ARG A 159 9.65 -15.33 -17.82
CA ARG A 159 8.82 -15.44 -19.03
C ARG A 159 8.28 -16.87 -19.18
N PRO A 160 7.34 -17.29 -18.30
CA PRO A 160 6.90 -18.69 -18.24
C PRO A 160 6.18 -19.10 -19.53
N PRO A 161 6.63 -20.19 -20.21
CA PRO A 161 6.17 -20.52 -21.55
C PRO A 161 4.70 -20.90 -21.63
N ASN A 162 4.11 -21.41 -20.54
CA ASN A 162 2.69 -21.71 -20.46
C ASN A 162 1.80 -20.45 -20.36
N LEU A 163 2.23 -19.37 -19.68
CA LEU A 163 1.50 -18.09 -19.73
C LEU A 163 1.58 -17.47 -21.12
N LEU A 164 2.78 -17.45 -21.72
CA LEU A 164 2.97 -16.88 -23.07
C LEU A 164 2.16 -17.67 -24.12
N ALA A 165 2.18 -18.99 -24.04
CA ALA A 165 1.39 -19.83 -24.95
C ALA A 165 -0.12 -19.64 -24.76
N LYS A 166 -0.56 -19.36 -23.53
CA LYS A 166 -1.98 -19.18 -23.21
C LYS A 166 -2.51 -17.81 -23.61
N TYR A 167 -1.77 -16.76 -23.27
CA TYR A 167 -2.26 -15.38 -23.32
C TYR A 167 -1.62 -14.55 -24.44
N GLY A 168 -0.45 -14.95 -24.94
CA GLY A 168 0.27 -14.24 -25.99
C GLY A 168 0.53 -12.77 -25.62
N GLU A 169 0.35 -11.88 -26.60
CA GLU A 169 0.58 -10.43 -26.45
C GLU A 169 -0.39 -9.77 -25.45
N LYS A 170 -1.57 -10.35 -25.22
CA LYS A 170 -2.57 -9.81 -24.27
C LYS A 170 -2.10 -9.84 -22.82
N LEU A 171 -1.08 -10.65 -22.51
CA LEU A 171 -0.55 -10.73 -21.16
C LEU A 171 0.07 -9.41 -20.70
N GLU A 172 0.78 -8.71 -21.58
CA GLU A 172 1.43 -7.43 -21.23
C GLU A 172 0.43 -6.29 -21.06
N GLU A 173 -0.62 -6.27 -21.89
CA GLU A 173 -1.75 -5.34 -21.76
C GLU A 173 -2.44 -5.54 -20.41
N PHE A 174 -2.83 -6.77 -20.08
CA PHE A 174 -3.49 -7.10 -18.81
C PHE A 174 -2.62 -6.75 -17.59
N ILE A 175 -1.32 -7.08 -17.64
CA ILE A 175 -0.39 -6.74 -16.55
C ILE A 175 -0.34 -5.23 -16.36
N SER A 176 -0.25 -4.47 -17.44
CA SER A 176 -0.23 -3.00 -17.40
C SER A 176 -1.52 -2.42 -16.80
N GLU A 177 -2.68 -2.94 -17.20
CA GLU A 177 -3.98 -2.52 -16.65
C GLU A 177 -4.08 -2.82 -15.14
N ARG A 178 -3.70 -4.03 -14.72
CA ARG A 178 -3.78 -4.45 -13.31
C ARG A 178 -2.81 -3.70 -12.41
N LEU A 179 -1.63 -3.35 -12.92
CA LEU A 179 -0.69 -2.46 -12.21
C LEU A 179 -1.26 -1.05 -12.02
N ASN A 180 -1.96 -0.51 -13.04
CA ASN A 180 -2.61 0.79 -12.92
C ASN A 180 -3.77 0.76 -11.90
N LEU A 181 -4.52 -0.34 -11.83
CA LEU A 181 -5.57 -0.53 -10.81
C LEU A 181 -5.00 -0.62 -9.39
N ASN A 182 -3.80 -1.21 -9.23
CA ASN A 182 -3.13 -1.36 -7.94
C ASN A 182 -2.29 -0.14 -7.53
N GLN A 183 -2.17 0.90 -8.37
CA GLN A 183 -1.61 2.17 -7.93
C GLN A 183 -2.58 2.86 -6.96
N PRO A 184 -2.08 3.46 -5.87
CA PRO A 184 -2.93 4.24 -4.98
C PRO A 184 -3.64 5.29 -5.83
N GLN A 185 -4.97 5.27 -5.84
CA GLN A 185 -5.75 6.30 -6.51
C GLN A 185 -5.45 7.62 -5.80
N VAL A 186 -4.63 8.46 -6.44
CA VAL A 186 -4.28 9.78 -5.93
C VAL A 186 -5.40 10.74 -6.34
N SER A 187 -6.01 11.37 -5.35
CA SER A 187 -7.00 12.42 -5.57
C SER A 187 -6.40 13.76 -5.19
N GLU A 188 -6.55 14.76 -6.05
CA GLU A 188 -6.16 16.14 -5.77
C GLU A 188 -7.30 16.86 -5.04
N GLY A 189 -6.94 17.72 -4.10
CA GLY A 189 -7.90 18.63 -3.47
C GLY A 189 -7.77 20.05 -4.02
N ASP A 190 -8.76 20.88 -3.74
CA ASP A 190 -8.71 22.29 -4.14
C ASP A 190 -7.57 23.02 -3.42
N ASP A 191 -6.91 23.92 -4.17
CA ASP A 191 -5.82 24.75 -3.66
C ASP A 191 -6.27 25.58 -2.45
N LEU A 192 -5.49 25.54 -1.39
CA LEU A 192 -5.73 26.32 -0.18
C LEU A 192 -4.81 27.53 -0.13
N LYS A 193 -5.33 28.69 0.24
CA LYS A 193 -4.53 29.90 0.43
C LYS A 193 -4.32 30.16 1.91
N VAL A 194 -3.06 30.31 2.31
CA VAL A 194 -2.65 30.65 3.67
C VAL A 194 -1.97 32.01 3.64
N TYR A 195 -2.55 32.97 4.34
CA TYR A 195 -2.02 34.33 4.40
C TYR A 195 -1.06 34.49 5.57
N ALA A 196 0.05 35.19 5.35
CA ALA A 196 1.08 35.41 6.36
C ALA A 196 0.55 36.11 7.61
N SER A 197 -0.48 36.95 7.42
CA SER A 197 -1.11 37.78 8.44
C SER A 197 -2.26 37.09 9.19
N TYR A 198 -2.47 35.81 8.92
CA TYR A 198 -3.58 35.04 9.45
C TYR A 198 -3.21 34.37 10.78
N ASP A 199 -3.74 34.89 11.88
CA ASP A 199 -3.65 34.24 13.19
C ASP A 199 -4.76 33.19 13.34
N VAL A 200 -4.48 31.99 12.84
CA VAL A 200 -5.43 30.85 12.85
C VAL A 200 -5.96 30.56 14.26
N LEU A 201 -5.08 30.62 15.27
CA LEU A 201 -5.43 30.31 16.65
C LEU A 201 -6.49 31.28 17.19
N LYS A 202 -6.35 32.57 16.89
CA LYS A 202 -7.35 33.57 17.26
C LYS A 202 -8.70 33.33 16.58
N GLU A 203 -8.72 32.96 15.30
CA GLU A 203 -9.96 32.80 14.53
C GLU A 203 -10.76 31.54 14.86
N ILE A 204 -10.09 30.46 15.25
CA ILE A 204 -10.75 29.22 15.70
C ILE A 204 -11.22 29.26 17.15
N GLY A 205 -11.12 30.40 17.82
CA GLY A 205 -11.64 30.61 19.18
C GLY A 205 -10.65 30.27 20.30
N PHE A 206 -9.36 30.19 20.00
CA PHE A 206 -8.28 30.13 21.00
C PHE A 206 -8.00 31.58 21.46
N ASP A 207 -8.77 32.08 22.43
CA ASP A 207 -8.83 33.52 22.76
C ASP A 207 -7.52 34.06 23.39
N ILE A 208 -6.88 35.04 22.72
CA ILE A 208 -6.33 36.23 23.37
C ILE A 208 -6.71 37.50 22.58
N THR A 209 -7.92 37.99 22.85
CA THR A 209 -8.50 39.31 22.55
C THR A 209 -8.83 39.64 21.08
N LYS A 210 -10.15 39.65 20.83
CA LYS A 210 -10.87 40.05 19.60
C LYS A 210 -10.31 41.26 18.85
N THR A 211 -10.15 41.10 17.54
CA THR A 211 -10.46 42.11 16.53
C THR A 211 -10.61 41.43 15.17
N GLU A 212 -11.58 41.92 14.42
CA GLU A 212 -12.29 41.32 13.29
C GLU A 212 -11.46 41.23 12.00
N LEU A 213 -11.57 40.09 11.30
CA LEU A 213 -11.93 39.98 9.88
C LEU A 213 -12.65 38.60 9.71
N ASN A 214 -13.68 38.56 8.89
CA ASN A 214 -14.78 37.57 8.87
C ASN A 214 -14.60 36.60 7.67
N PRO A 215 -15.41 35.54 7.50
CA PRO A 215 -15.49 34.23 8.16
C PRO A 215 -15.32 33.09 7.11
N ASP A 216 -15.68 31.85 7.47
CA ASP A 216 -15.86 30.67 6.59
C ASP A 216 -14.70 29.67 6.52
N HIS A 217 -13.89 29.65 7.58
CA HIS A 217 -12.99 28.58 8.03
C HIS A 217 -11.50 28.82 7.69
N PRO A 218 -10.61 28.62 8.67
CA PRO A 218 -9.18 28.60 8.42
C PRO A 218 -8.84 27.55 7.34
N PRO A 219 -7.76 27.75 6.57
CA PRO A 219 -7.30 26.76 5.61
C PRO A 219 -7.08 25.43 6.34
N ARG A 220 -7.79 24.40 5.90
CA ARG A 220 -7.83 23.11 6.57
C ARG A 220 -8.04 21.98 5.57
N ILE A 221 -7.55 20.80 5.93
CA ILE A 221 -7.89 19.54 5.28
C ILE A 221 -8.59 18.67 6.31
N CYS A 222 -9.77 18.17 5.96
CA CYS A 222 -10.51 17.19 6.75
C CYS A 222 -10.53 15.86 5.98
N ASN A 223 -10.25 14.75 6.66
CA ASN A 223 -10.44 13.44 6.07
C ASN A 223 -11.91 13.01 6.19
N ASP A 224 -12.67 13.16 5.11
CA ASP A 224 -14.06 12.73 4.95
C ASP A 224 -14.22 11.37 4.23
N GLN A 225 -13.10 10.66 3.98
CA GLN A 225 -13.07 9.46 3.14
C GLN A 225 -13.39 8.15 3.89
N GLY A 226 -13.66 8.22 5.20
CA GLY A 226 -14.01 7.05 6.03
C GLY A 226 -12.88 6.02 6.25
N LYS A 227 -11.70 6.23 5.66
CA LYS A 227 -10.47 5.44 5.82
C LYS A 227 -9.27 6.34 6.06
N THR A 228 -8.18 5.82 6.60
CA THR A 228 -6.94 6.59 6.73
C THR A 228 -6.39 6.96 5.35
N ILE A 229 -6.02 8.23 5.19
CA ILE A 229 -5.41 8.74 3.97
C ILE A 229 -3.99 9.23 4.26
N LYS A 230 -3.11 9.07 3.28
CA LYS A 230 -1.80 9.74 3.23
C LYS A 230 -1.94 11.00 2.41
N VAL A 231 -1.67 12.14 3.02
CA VAL A 231 -1.73 13.47 2.42
C VAL A 231 -0.33 13.92 2.02
N LYS A 232 -0.21 14.53 0.84
CA LYS A 232 0.99 15.20 0.36
C LYS A 232 0.70 16.67 0.07
N ILE A 233 1.60 17.53 0.51
CA ILE A 233 1.53 18.98 0.37
C ILE A 233 2.73 19.48 -0.42
N LEU A 234 2.47 20.39 -1.36
CA LEU A 234 3.46 21.28 -1.96
C LEU A 234 3.00 22.72 -1.76
N ALA A 235 3.80 23.49 -1.04
CA ALA A 235 3.58 24.90 -0.79
C ALA A 235 4.25 25.76 -1.87
N ILE A 236 3.53 26.72 -2.43
CA ILE A 236 4.04 27.63 -3.46
C ILE A 236 3.72 29.06 -3.06
N GLY A 237 4.74 29.90 -3.02
CA GLY A 237 4.62 31.30 -2.64
C GLY A 237 5.68 31.67 -1.62
N GLU A 238 5.63 32.93 -1.21
CA GLU A 238 6.56 33.49 -0.24
C GLU A 238 5.80 34.39 0.71
N TRP A 239 6.28 34.44 1.95
CA TRP A 239 5.77 35.31 3.00
C TRP A 239 6.86 35.65 4.00
N ASN A 240 6.55 36.53 4.93
CA ASN A 240 7.46 36.90 6.01
C ASN A 240 6.77 36.71 7.38
N TYR A 241 7.47 37.03 8.46
CA TYR A 241 6.96 36.90 9.83
C TYR A 241 7.11 38.20 10.64
N GLY A 242 7.21 39.34 9.94
CA GLY A 242 7.30 40.68 10.50
C GLY A 242 7.60 41.72 9.43
N ASN A 243 7.95 42.93 9.85
CA ASN A 243 8.13 44.08 8.94
C ASN A 243 9.46 44.83 9.15
N ASP A 244 10.40 44.26 9.90
CA ASP A 244 11.75 44.81 10.08
C ASP A 244 12.87 43.76 10.01
N GLY A 245 14.08 44.22 9.70
CA GLY A 245 15.27 43.37 9.69
C GLY A 245 15.10 42.08 8.87
N GLN A 246 15.48 40.95 9.46
CA GLN A 246 15.32 39.61 8.87
C GLN A 246 13.86 39.18 8.81
N SER A 247 12.99 39.67 9.71
CA SER A 247 11.58 39.28 9.74
C SER A 247 10.75 39.81 8.57
N ALA A 248 11.25 40.82 7.86
CA ALA A 248 10.64 41.38 6.66
C ALA A 248 10.96 40.61 5.36
N GLU A 249 11.95 39.71 5.40
CA GLU A 249 12.37 38.94 4.24
C GLU A 249 11.29 37.94 3.83
N LEU A 250 10.96 37.92 2.54
CA LEU A 250 10.02 36.95 1.97
C LEU A 250 10.75 35.63 1.73
N VAL A 251 10.25 34.56 2.34
CA VAL A 251 10.80 33.20 2.27
C VAL A 251 9.71 32.20 1.90
N SER A 252 10.11 31.03 1.39
CA SER A 252 9.21 29.93 1.07
C SER A 252 8.56 29.32 2.33
N GLY A 253 7.73 28.29 2.14
CA GLY A 253 7.16 27.52 3.24
C GLY A 253 8.17 26.83 4.16
N ASP A 254 9.45 26.75 3.75
CA ASP A 254 10.54 26.26 4.60
C ASP A 254 10.88 27.23 5.73
N GLY A 255 10.52 28.50 5.59
CA GLY A 255 10.92 29.55 6.52
C GLY A 255 12.44 29.80 6.51
N HIS A 256 12.93 30.38 7.59
CA HIS A 256 14.34 30.70 7.77
C HIS A 256 15.16 29.50 8.27
N VAL A 257 15.41 28.55 7.38
CA VAL A 257 16.15 27.30 7.66
C VAL A 257 17.63 27.52 8.01
N GLU A 258 18.19 28.69 7.70
CA GLU A 258 19.54 29.08 8.06
C GLU A 258 19.71 29.36 9.56
N MET A 259 18.62 29.66 10.28
CA MET A 259 18.64 29.83 11.73
C MET A 259 18.59 28.47 12.42
N SER A 260 19.54 28.21 13.32
CA SER A 260 19.50 26.97 14.09
C SER A 260 18.34 26.98 15.11
N PRO A 261 17.74 25.81 15.42
CA PRO A 261 16.70 25.72 16.45
C PRO A 261 17.08 26.33 17.80
N GLU A 262 18.36 26.33 18.16
CA GLU A 262 18.85 26.94 19.40
C GLU A 262 18.75 28.46 19.41
N GLU A 263 18.92 29.11 18.25
CA GLU A 263 18.86 30.58 18.12
C GLU A 263 17.46 31.13 18.39
N TYR A 264 16.42 30.45 17.90
CA TYR A 264 15.04 30.91 18.03
C TYR A 264 14.22 30.16 19.09
N ARG A 265 14.77 29.16 19.80
CA ARG A 265 14.06 28.38 20.84
C ARG A 265 13.42 29.25 21.93
N ASN A 266 14.02 30.40 22.22
CA ASN A 266 13.55 31.32 23.26
C ASN A 266 12.66 32.44 22.73
N TRP A 267 12.42 32.52 21.43
CA TRP A 267 11.58 33.53 20.82
C TRP A 267 10.10 33.19 21.05
N GLU A 268 9.25 34.20 21.09
CA GLU A 268 7.81 34.05 21.31
C GLU A 268 7.06 33.72 20.02
N LEU A 269 7.49 32.68 19.33
CA LEU A 269 6.85 32.18 18.11
C LEU A 269 5.72 31.22 18.44
N THR A 270 4.68 31.25 17.60
CA THR A 270 3.41 30.55 17.84
C THR A 270 3.59 29.03 17.95
N PHE A 271 4.47 28.43 17.15
CA PHE A 271 4.67 26.98 17.07
C PHE A 271 6.03 26.52 17.63
N VAL A 272 6.62 27.28 18.55
CA VAL A 272 7.86 26.89 19.24
C VAL A 272 7.56 26.34 20.64
N ASN A 273 7.95 25.08 20.85
CA ASN A 273 7.95 24.42 22.15
C ASN A 273 9.39 24.31 22.69
N LYS A 274 9.63 24.94 23.85
CA LYS A 274 10.95 24.99 24.51
C LYS A 274 11.44 23.62 24.98
N ASP A 275 10.54 22.69 25.21
CA ASP A 275 10.84 21.33 25.65
C ASP A 275 11.16 20.38 24.47
N GLN A 276 11.03 20.85 23.22
CA GLN A 276 11.34 20.08 22.02
C GLN A 276 12.68 20.49 21.41
N GLU A 277 13.46 19.50 20.97
CA GLU A 277 14.74 19.72 20.30
C GLU A 277 14.56 20.37 18.93
N GLN A 278 13.54 19.93 18.19
CA GLN A 278 13.17 20.43 16.87
C GLN A 278 11.90 21.28 16.97
N ASN A 279 11.91 22.39 16.24
CA ASN A 279 10.78 23.29 16.11
C ASN A 279 10.72 23.78 14.66
N PRO A 280 9.56 24.19 14.15
CA PRO A 280 9.49 24.90 12.88
C PRO A 280 10.30 26.21 12.97
N PRO A 281 11.09 26.56 11.95
CA PRO A 281 11.80 27.84 11.92
C PRO A 281 10.81 29.01 11.77
N PRO A 282 11.26 30.26 12.04
CA PRO A 282 10.47 31.44 11.76
C PRO A 282 10.02 31.47 10.29
N ALA A 283 8.79 31.91 10.04
CA ALA A 283 8.15 31.89 8.72
C ALA A 283 7.92 30.51 8.09
N ALA A 284 8.08 29.40 8.81
CA ALA A 284 7.70 28.09 8.25
C ALA A 284 6.18 27.98 8.07
N LEU A 285 5.75 27.30 6.99
CA LEU A 285 4.39 26.79 6.88
C LEU A 285 4.23 25.61 7.83
N VAL A 286 3.35 25.74 8.82
CA VAL A 286 3.10 24.72 9.84
C VAL A 286 1.74 24.07 9.60
N THR A 287 1.74 22.75 9.53
CA THR A 287 0.53 21.92 9.58
C THR A 287 0.33 21.41 11.00
N PHE A 288 -0.87 21.60 11.55
CA PHE A 288 -1.16 21.22 12.93
C PHE A 288 -2.59 20.72 13.14
N LYS A 289 -2.79 19.93 14.19
CA LYS A 289 -4.10 19.48 14.68
C LYS A 289 -4.50 20.29 15.91
N ILE A 290 -5.80 20.34 16.19
CA ILE A 290 -6.35 20.97 17.39
C ILE A 290 -7.04 19.91 18.23
N HIS A 291 -6.74 19.92 19.52
CA HIS A 291 -7.27 19.02 20.53
C HIS A 291 -7.78 19.84 21.71
N GLY A 292 -9.01 20.36 21.59
CA GLY A 292 -9.59 21.23 22.61
C GLY A 292 -8.82 22.55 22.73
N ASP A 293 -8.14 22.74 23.86
CA ASP A 293 -7.34 23.92 24.22
C ASP A 293 -5.82 23.71 23.96
N ARG A 294 -5.46 22.74 23.11
CA ARG A 294 -4.08 22.49 22.70
C ARG A 294 -4.01 22.25 21.20
N TYR A 295 -2.85 22.52 20.61
CA TYR A 295 -2.53 22.10 19.26
C TYR A 295 -1.37 21.10 19.25
N GLU A 296 -1.23 20.39 18.16
CA GLU A 296 -0.15 19.44 17.89
C GLU A 296 0.42 19.72 16.51
N VAL A 297 1.71 20.04 16.42
CA VAL A 297 2.40 20.19 15.13
C VAL A 297 2.55 18.81 14.47
N VAL A 298 2.09 18.69 13.23
CA VAL A 298 2.13 17.46 12.44
C VAL A 298 3.32 17.46 11.48
N ALA A 299 3.52 18.57 10.77
CA ALA A 299 4.58 18.74 9.79
C ALA A 299 4.81 20.24 9.54
N TRP A 300 5.94 20.58 8.91
CA TRP A 300 6.21 21.94 8.44
C TRP A 300 7.12 21.91 7.21
N GLY A 301 7.22 23.04 6.51
CA GLY A 301 8.08 23.20 5.34
C GLY A 301 7.32 23.30 4.01
N THR A 302 8.08 23.43 2.92
CA THR A 302 7.52 23.54 1.57
C THR A 302 6.87 22.24 1.10
N GLU A 303 7.51 21.10 1.36
CA GLU A 303 6.99 19.78 1.05
C GLU A 303 6.65 19.04 2.35
N GLN A 304 5.44 18.48 2.44
CA GLN A 304 5.00 17.77 3.64
C GLN A 304 4.27 16.47 3.26
N GLU A 305 4.48 15.42 4.06
CA GLU A 305 3.74 14.16 3.95
C GLU A 305 3.31 13.71 5.35
N PHE A 306 2.04 13.38 5.51
CA PHE A 306 1.49 12.89 6.78
C PHE A 306 0.23 12.04 6.57
N GLU A 307 -0.14 11.26 7.58
CA GLU A 307 -1.37 10.47 7.58
C GLU A 307 -2.48 11.17 8.37
N LEU A 308 -3.71 11.04 7.87
CA LEU A 308 -4.90 11.60 8.48
C LEU A 308 -5.93 10.48 8.66
N LYS A 309 -6.32 10.19 9.91
CA LYS A 309 -7.34 9.18 10.22
C LYS A 309 -8.74 9.70 9.87
N PRO A 310 -9.76 8.82 9.74
CA PRO A 310 -11.12 9.25 9.45
C PRO A 310 -11.60 10.34 10.42
N ASN A 311 -12.16 11.42 9.87
CA ASN A 311 -12.67 12.60 10.58
C ASN A 311 -11.62 13.47 11.29
N GLU A 312 -10.33 13.18 11.15
CA GLU A 312 -9.30 14.13 11.61
C GLU A 312 -9.23 15.35 10.69
N THR A 313 -8.87 16.49 11.27
CA THR A 313 -8.69 17.75 10.56
C THR A 313 -7.33 18.34 10.91
N VAL A 314 -6.62 18.82 9.89
CA VAL A 314 -5.40 19.63 10.04
C VAL A 314 -5.64 21.05 9.55
N TYR A 315 -4.88 21.98 10.09
CA TYR A 315 -4.90 23.41 9.81
C TYR A 315 -3.51 23.89 9.42
N PHE A 316 -3.44 25.02 8.76
CA PHE A 316 -2.19 25.59 8.26
C PHE A 316 -1.97 27.02 8.75
N ALA A 317 -0.76 27.33 9.19
CA ALA A 317 -0.39 28.66 9.67
C ALA A 317 1.04 29.04 9.28
N ASN A 318 1.32 30.34 9.31
CA ASN A 318 2.67 30.88 9.32
C ASN A 318 3.24 30.79 10.74
N ASN A 319 4.48 30.31 10.92
CA ASN A 319 5.16 30.38 12.21
C ASN A 319 5.70 31.78 12.50
N ALA A 320 4.84 32.65 13.02
CA ALA A 320 5.17 34.02 13.36
C ALA A 320 5.06 34.30 14.87
N GLN A 321 5.43 35.53 15.24
CA GLN A 321 5.35 35.99 16.62
C GLN A 321 3.91 35.95 17.13
N THR A 322 3.75 35.39 18.33
CA THR A 322 2.43 35.18 18.96
C THR A 322 1.68 36.51 19.07
N ASN A 323 0.44 36.56 18.59
CA ASN A 323 -0.43 37.74 18.55
C ASN A 323 0.06 38.92 17.68
N LEU A 324 1.08 38.73 16.84
CA LEU A 324 1.65 39.77 15.97
C LEU A 324 1.74 39.28 14.52
N TYR A 325 0.60 38.92 13.95
CA TYR A 325 0.49 38.54 12.55
C TYR A 325 0.14 39.72 11.64
N ASN A 326 -0.41 40.81 12.18
CA ASN A 326 -0.93 41.93 11.40
C ASN A 326 0.15 42.76 10.68
N ASN A 327 1.42 42.55 10.98
CA ASN A 327 2.57 43.15 10.30
C ASN A 327 3.27 42.17 9.34
N ASN A 328 2.75 40.96 9.18
CA ASN A 328 3.27 40.00 8.20
C ASN A 328 2.65 40.26 6.83
N ASP A 329 3.38 39.94 5.77
CA ASP A 329 2.94 40.06 4.38
C ASP A 329 3.28 38.81 3.57
N GLY A 330 2.54 38.63 2.48
CA GLY A 330 2.68 37.48 1.59
C GLY A 330 1.64 36.38 1.79
N ILE A 331 1.77 35.35 0.97
CA ILE A 331 0.79 34.28 0.84
C ILE A 331 1.47 33.01 0.35
N ILE A 332 1.07 31.88 0.93
CA ILE A 332 1.40 30.56 0.44
C ILE A 332 0.14 29.89 -0.10
N THR A 333 0.24 29.31 -1.30
CA THR A 333 -0.76 28.43 -1.88
C THR A 333 -0.33 26.99 -1.63
N ILE A 334 -1.22 26.20 -1.06
CA ILE A 334 -1.03 24.77 -0.77
C ILE A 334 -1.71 23.99 -1.89
N ASN A 335 -0.91 23.33 -2.72
CA ASN A 335 -1.38 22.26 -3.57
C ASN A 335 -1.31 20.96 -2.77
N TRP A 336 -2.37 20.16 -2.81
CA TRP A 336 -2.41 18.93 -2.03
C TRP A 336 -3.09 17.78 -2.73
N SER A 337 -2.66 16.59 -2.38
CA SER A 337 -3.25 15.35 -2.84
C SER A 337 -3.31 14.34 -1.71
N TYR A 338 -4.15 13.33 -1.87
CA TYR A 338 -4.20 12.22 -0.94
C TYR A 338 -4.34 10.88 -1.66
N SER A 339 -3.93 9.82 -0.96
CA SER A 339 -4.14 8.43 -1.36
C SER A 339 -4.57 7.61 -0.17
N PHE A 340 -5.32 6.53 -0.40
CA PHE A 340 -5.68 5.60 0.66
C PHE A 340 -4.44 4.85 1.14
N VAL A 341 -4.30 4.73 2.46
CA VAL A 341 -3.33 3.81 3.03
C VAL A 341 -3.91 2.40 2.91
N ASN A 342 -3.21 1.51 2.21
CA ASN A 342 -3.61 0.11 2.10
C ASN A 342 -3.49 -0.52 3.49
N GLU A 343 -4.63 -0.83 4.11
CA GLU A 343 -4.73 -1.53 5.39
C GLU A 343 -4.35 -3.01 5.29
#